data_AF-A0A447TYM8-F1
#
_entry.id   AF-A0A447TYM8-F1
#
_cell.length_a   1.000
_cell.length_b   1.000
_cell.length_c   1.000
_cell.angle_alpha   90.00
_cell.angle_beta   90.00
_cell.angle_gamma   90.00
#
_symmetry.space_group_name_H-M   'P 1'
#
loop_
_entity.id
_entity.type
_entity.pdbx_description
1 polymer ?
#
loop_
_entity_poly.entity_id
_entity_poly.type
_entity_poly.pdbx_seq_one_letter_code
_entity_poly.pdbx_strand_id
1 'polypeptide(L)'
;MYWSARGDGRYKKGVKLNPIEQGNLCLHALFSHNPEYCVDIVHAHKPAFTPRVAFILGSGLGALADQIEDAVAISYEKLPGFPVSTVHGHAGELVLGHLAGVPVACMKGRGHFYEGRGMAVMTDAIRTLKITGL
;
A
#
# COMPACT_ATOMS: atom_id res chain seq x y z
N MET A 1 25.44 -4.51 4.59
CA MET A 1 26.27 -3.92 3.51
C MET A 1 25.34 -3.02 2.71
N TYR A 2 25.53 -1.69 2.70
CA TYR A 2 24.59 -0.78 2.01
C TYR A 2 25.12 -0.33 0.66
N TRP A 3 24.24 -0.35 -0.34
CA TRP A 3 24.45 0.19 -1.67
C TRP A 3 23.68 1.51 -1.77
N SER A 4 24.34 2.57 -2.19
CA SER A 4 23.69 3.86 -2.50
C SER A 4 23.71 4.08 -4.00
N ALA A 5 22.53 4.34 -4.56
CA ALA A 5 22.37 4.69 -5.97
C ALA A 5 22.88 6.11 -6.18
N ARG A 6 23.76 6.29 -7.16
CA ARG A 6 24.07 7.63 -7.66
C ARG A 6 23.02 8.03 -8.68
N GLY A 7 22.82 9.34 -8.86
CA GLY A 7 21.88 9.92 -9.83
C GLY A 7 22.20 9.61 -11.31
N ASP A 8 23.15 8.72 -11.60
CA ASP A 8 23.54 8.21 -12.92
C ASP A 8 23.20 6.71 -13.12
N GLY A 9 22.49 6.09 -12.16
CA GLY A 9 22.08 4.68 -12.23
C GLY A 9 23.19 3.66 -11.92
N ARG A 10 24.38 4.07 -11.46
CA ARG A 10 25.44 3.15 -11.03
C ARG A 10 25.72 3.25 -9.53
N TYR A 11 25.73 2.12 -8.84
CA TYR A 11 25.98 2.10 -7.40
C TYR A 11 27.48 2.22 -7.05
N LYS A 12 27.83 2.91 -5.95
CA LYS A 12 29.21 3.00 -5.41
C LYS A 12 29.25 2.65 -3.93
N LYS A 13 30.38 2.12 -3.46
CA LYS A 13 30.59 1.64 -2.09
C LYS A 13 31.25 2.73 -1.20
N GLY A 14 30.51 3.23 -0.19
CA GLY A 14 31.05 3.83 1.05
C GLY A 14 30.81 5.33 1.32
N VAL A 15 30.31 5.70 2.52
CA VAL A 15 30.97 6.32 3.71
C VAL A 15 30.05 6.06 4.93
N LYS A 16 30.60 5.78 6.13
CA LYS A 16 29.85 5.49 7.37
C LYS A 16 29.40 6.80 8.07
N LEU A 17 28.12 6.90 8.41
CA LEU A 17 27.59 7.81 9.45
C LEU A 17 27.34 6.99 10.73
N ASN A 18 27.07 7.64 11.86
CA ASN A 18 26.98 6.96 13.15
C ASN A 18 25.73 6.07 13.31
N PRO A 19 25.82 4.94 14.05
CA PRO A 19 24.81 3.87 14.01
C PRO A 19 23.40 4.28 14.47
N ILE A 20 23.27 5.26 15.36
CA ILE A 20 22.00 5.69 15.96
C ILE A 20 21.23 6.64 15.02
N GLU A 21 21.93 7.59 14.40
CA GLU A 21 21.34 8.55 13.45
C GLU A 21 21.04 7.90 12.09
N GLN A 22 21.83 6.91 11.69
CA GLN A 22 21.53 6.05 10.52
C GLN A 22 20.36 5.10 10.75
N GLY A 23 20.17 4.62 11.98
CA GLY A 23 19.13 3.65 12.32
C GLY A 23 17.72 4.23 12.22
N ASN A 24 17.50 5.44 12.75
CA ASN A 24 16.13 5.97 12.90
C ASN A 24 15.62 6.78 11.70
N LEU A 25 16.49 7.46 10.94
CA LEU A 25 16.04 8.22 9.75
C LEU A 25 16.01 7.39 8.46
N CYS A 26 16.87 6.38 8.32
CA CYS A 26 16.97 5.59 7.08
C CYS A 26 15.99 4.40 7.06
N LEU A 27 15.75 3.70 8.17
CA LEU A 27 14.75 2.62 8.19
C LEU A 27 13.34 3.16 7.94
N HIS A 28 12.95 4.25 8.59
CA HIS A 28 11.58 4.75 8.48
C HIS A 28 11.26 5.28 7.06
N ALA A 29 12.25 5.86 6.37
CA ALA A 29 12.10 6.36 5.00
C ALA A 29 12.23 5.25 3.92
N LEU A 30 13.04 4.21 4.17
CA LEU A 30 13.18 3.07 3.25
C LEU A 30 12.00 2.08 3.33
N PHE A 31 11.25 2.06 4.45
CA PHE A 31 10.07 1.22 4.61
C PHE A 31 8.74 1.93 4.41
N SER A 32 8.72 3.26 4.30
CA SER A 32 7.45 3.99 4.13
C SER A 32 6.86 3.86 2.73
N HIS A 33 7.66 3.56 1.71
CA HIS A 33 7.24 3.44 0.30
C HIS A 33 7.81 2.17 -0.33
N ASN A 34 7.21 1.02 -0.02
CA ASN A 34 7.64 -0.28 -0.55
C ASN A 34 6.42 -1.11 -1.00
N PRO A 35 5.97 -0.92 -2.25
CA PRO A 35 4.83 -1.65 -2.81
C PRO A 35 5.02 -3.17 -2.81
N GLU A 36 6.25 -3.65 -2.99
CA GLU A 36 6.60 -5.08 -2.96
C GLU A 36 6.37 -5.68 -1.57
N TYR A 37 6.77 -4.97 -0.50
CA TYR A 37 6.50 -5.41 0.87
C TYR A 37 4.99 -5.45 1.16
N CYS A 38 4.21 -4.52 0.62
CA CYS A 38 2.75 -4.58 0.74
C CYS A 38 2.15 -5.79 0.01
N VAL A 39 2.73 -6.20 -1.11
CA VAL A 39 2.33 -7.42 -1.84
C VAL A 39 2.57 -8.66 -0.98
N ASP A 40 3.70 -8.74 -0.27
CA ASP A 40 3.97 -9.83 0.68
C ASP A 40 2.91 -9.89 1.78
N ILE A 41 2.52 -8.73 2.33
CA ILE A 41 1.44 -8.65 3.33
C ILE A 41 0.11 -9.12 2.73
N VAL A 42 -0.22 -8.69 1.50
CA VAL A 42 -1.44 -9.13 0.79
C VAL A 42 -1.44 -10.64 0.62
N HIS A 43 -0.35 -11.23 0.11
CA HIS A 43 -0.24 -12.67 -0.10
C HIS A 43 -0.25 -13.47 1.21
N ALA A 44 0.27 -12.91 2.30
CA ALA A 44 0.18 -13.55 3.62
C ALA A 44 -1.27 -13.62 4.14
N HIS A 45 -2.10 -12.63 3.83
CA HIS A 45 -3.51 -12.58 4.24
C HIS A 45 -4.43 -13.36 3.30
N LYS A 46 -4.14 -13.37 1.99
CA LYS A 46 -4.90 -14.13 0.99
C LYS A 46 -3.94 -14.84 0.01
N PRO A 47 -3.41 -16.02 0.40
CA PRO A 47 -2.45 -16.77 -0.41
C PRO A 47 -3.01 -17.17 -1.78
N ALA A 48 -2.15 -17.12 -2.81
CA ALA A 48 -2.49 -17.52 -4.18
C ALA A 48 -3.72 -16.80 -4.79
N PHE A 49 -4.05 -15.61 -4.29
CA PHE A 49 -5.15 -14.79 -4.82
C PHE A 49 -4.61 -13.73 -5.78
N THR A 50 -5.14 -13.72 -7.00
CA THR A 50 -4.79 -12.74 -8.03
C THR A 50 -6.04 -11.96 -8.45
N PRO A 51 -6.21 -10.70 -8.00
CA PRO A 51 -7.34 -9.89 -8.39
C PRO A 51 -7.30 -9.61 -9.89
N ARG A 52 -8.45 -9.69 -10.55
CA ARG A 52 -8.62 -9.33 -11.97
C ARG A 52 -9.02 -7.89 -12.18
N VAL A 53 -9.67 -7.29 -11.18
CA VAL A 53 -10.10 -5.90 -11.19
C VAL A 53 -9.80 -5.28 -9.83
N ALA A 54 -9.33 -4.04 -9.83
CA ALA A 54 -9.34 -3.21 -8.62
C ALA A 54 -10.24 -2.00 -8.79
N PHE A 55 -10.84 -1.58 -7.69
CA PHE A 55 -11.61 -0.34 -7.63
C PHE A 55 -11.43 0.35 -6.28
N ILE A 56 -11.65 1.66 -6.29
CA ILE A 56 -11.46 2.54 -5.14
C ILE A 56 -12.79 3.19 -4.82
N LEU A 57 -13.28 2.96 -3.61
CA LEU A 57 -14.59 3.40 -3.19
C LEU A 57 -14.60 4.85 -2.74
N GLY A 58 -15.57 5.57 -3.30
CA GLY A 58 -15.99 6.90 -2.89
C GLY A 58 -16.68 6.91 -1.52
N SER A 59 -16.84 8.12 -0.97
CA SER A 59 -17.77 8.34 0.13
C SER A 59 -19.17 7.85 -0.27
N GLY A 60 -19.84 7.12 0.62
CA GLY A 60 -21.18 6.57 0.38
C GLY A 60 -21.22 5.23 -0.39
N LEU A 61 -20.08 4.75 -0.92
CA LEU A 61 -20.03 3.47 -1.66
C LEU A 61 -19.51 2.29 -0.83
N GLY A 62 -19.29 2.49 0.48
CA GLY A 62 -18.72 1.47 1.37
C GLY A 62 -19.50 0.15 1.40
N ALA A 63 -20.83 0.21 1.25
CA ALA A 63 -21.71 -0.96 1.23
C ALA A 63 -21.46 -1.91 0.05
N LEU A 64 -20.73 -1.47 -0.99
CA LEU A 64 -20.31 -2.35 -2.07
C LEU A 64 -19.23 -3.34 -1.61
N ALA A 65 -18.36 -2.94 -0.68
CA ALA A 65 -17.35 -3.83 -0.11
C ALA A 65 -18.00 -4.98 0.69
N ASP A 66 -19.15 -4.72 1.32
CA ASP A 66 -19.89 -5.71 2.11
C ASP A 66 -20.52 -6.81 1.24
N GLN A 67 -20.60 -6.61 -0.09
CA GLN A 67 -21.07 -7.60 -1.06
C GLN A 67 -19.96 -8.53 -1.57
N ILE A 68 -18.71 -8.32 -1.15
CA ILE A 68 -17.59 -9.15 -1.56
C ILE A 68 -17.65 -10.48 -0.78
N GLU A 69 -17.69 -11.58 -1.51
CA GLU A 69 -17.70 -12.93 -1.00
C GLU A 69 -16.27 -13.44 -0.74
N ASP A 70 -16.10 -14.36 0.22
CA ASP A 70 -14.78 -14.88 0.64
C ASP A 70 -13.80 -13.72 0.94
N ALA A 71 -14.31 -12.67 1.59
CA ALA A 71 -13.59 -11.43 1.79
C ALA A 71 -12.50 -11.55 2.85
N VAL A 72 -11.32 -11.03 2.52
CA VAL A 72 -10.24 -10.74 3.47
C VAL A 72 -10.02 -9.23 3.48
N ALA A 73 -10.20 -8.61 4.65
CA ALA A 73 -10.00 -7.18 4.84
C ALA A 73 -8.67 -6.89 5.55
N ILE A 74 -7.90 -5.97 4.99
CA ILE A 74 -6.59 -5.53 5.52
C ILE A 74 -6.66 -4.03 5.77
N SER A 75 -6.51 -3.59 7.02
CA SER A 75 -6.40 -2.17 7.37
C SER A 75 -5.22 -1.51 6.66
N TYR A 76 -5.39 -0.29 6.15
CA TYR A 76 -4.31 0.50 5.56
C TYR A 76 -3.16 0.77 6.52
N GLU A 77 -3.39 0.73 7.83
CA GLU A 77 -2.32 0.86 8.83
C GLU A 77 -1.29 -0.28 8.76
N LYS A 78 -1.70 -1.44 8.25
CA LYS A 78 -0.81 -2.60 8.03
C LYS A 78 -0.09 -2.54 6.69
N LEU A 79 -0.40 -1.57 5.83
CA LEU A 79 0.13 -1.47 4.47
C LEU A 79 0.97 -0.18 4.33
N PRO A 80 2.30 -0.25 4.48
CA PRO A 80 3.16 0.92 4.38
C PRO A 80 2.96 1.70 3.07
N GLY A 81 2.80 3.02 3.18
CA GLY A 81 2.56 3.90 2.03
C GLY A 81 1.07 4.08 1.67
N PHE A 82 0.17 3.26 2.22
CA PHE A 82 -1.27 3.47 2.01
C PHE A 82 -1.79 4.74 2.73
N PRO A 83 -2.89 5.31 2.25
CA PRO A 83 -3.48 6.52 2.82
C PRO A 83 -4.26 6.24 4.11
N VAL A 84 -3.63 6.41 5.26
CA VAL A 84 -4.33 6.35 6.56
C VAL A 84 -5.03 7.70 6.79
N SER A 85 -6.37 7.70 6.84
CA SER A 85 -7.15 8.90 7.15
C SER A 85 -7.07 9.21 8.65
N THR A 86 -6.93 10.50 8.99
CA THR A 86 -6.99 10.99 10.37
C THR A 86 -8.40 11.35 10.82
N VAL A 87 -9.39 11.21 9.93
CA VAL A 87 -10.80 11.54 10.21
C VAL A 87 -11.50 10.33 10.84
N HIS A 88 -12.03 10.52 12.05
CA HIS A 88 -12.86 9.52 12.73
C HIS A 88 -14.01 9.04 11.83
N GLY A 89 -14.11 7.73 11.60
CA GLY A 89 -15.19 7.10 10.82
C GLY A 89 -14.79 6.60 9.42
N HIS A 90 -13.59 6.91 8.94
CA HIS A 90 -13.06 6.41 7.66
C HIS A 90 -11.85 5.48 7.87
N ALA A 91 -12.07 4.34 8.55
CA ALA A 91 -11.05 3.30 8.60
C ALA A 91 -10.84 2.76 7.18
N GLY A 92 -9.70 3.09 6.58
CA GLY A 92 -9.35 2.68 5.23
C GLY A 92 -8.95 1.21 5.20
N GLU A 93 -9.55 0.44 4.29
CA GLU A 93 -9.32 -1.00 4.19
C GLU A 93 -9.11 -1.44 2.73
N LEU A 94 -8.26 -2.44 2.54
CA LEU A 94 -8.14 -3.19 1.29
C LEU A 94 -8.89 -4.51 1.48
N VAL A 95 -9.95 -4.70 0.70
CA VAL A 95 -10.81 -5.90 0.75
C VAL A 95 -10.56 -6.74 -0.49
N LEU A 96 -10.19 -8.00 -0.29
CA LEU A 96 -9.87 -8.97 -1.34
C LEU A 96 -10.88 -10.10 -1.32
N GLY A 97 -11.48 -10.45 -2.44
CA GLY A 97 -12.46 -11.53 -2.50
C GLY A 97 -13.14 -11.60 -3.87
N HIS A 98 -14.36 -12.11 -3.92
CA HIS A 98 -15.11 -12.27 -5.16
C HIS A 98 -16.33 -11.36 -5.19
N LEU A 99 -16.53 -10.64 -6.28
CA LEU A 99 -17.75 -9.86 -6.52
C LEU A 99 -18.38 -10.36 -7.82
N ALA A 100 -19.59 -10.94 -7.72
CA ALA A 100 -20.26 -11.60 -8.83
C ALA A 100 -19.36 -12.64 -9.55
N GLY A 101 -18.62 -13.44 -8.77
CA GLY A 101 -17.69 -14.45 -9.26
C GLY A 101 -16.37 -13.91 -9.83
N VAL A 102 -16.15 -12.59 -9.84
CA VAL A 102 -14.89 -11.98 -10.31
C VAL A 102 -13.97 -11.77 -9.11
N PRO A 103 -12.69 -12.21 -9.15
CA PRO A 103 -11.73 -11.89 -8.10
C PRO A 103 -11.38 -10.40 -8.15
N VAL A 104 -11.62 -9.68 -7.06
CA VAL A 104 -11.47 -8.23 -6.97
C VAL A 104 -10.61 -7.80 -5.79
N ALA A 105 -9.98 -6.63 -5.97
CA ALA A 105 -9.36 -5.86 -4.89
C ALA A 105 -10.10 -4.52 -4.73
N CYS A 106 -10.75 -4.35 -3.60
CA CYS A 106 -11.56 -3.19 -3.29
C CYS A 106 -10.87 -2.32 -2.24
N MET A 107 -10.50 -1.11 -2.61
CA MET A 107 -10.02 -0.10 -1.67
C MET A 107 -11.19 0.68 -1.08
N LYS A 108 -11.51 0.45 0.19
CA LYS A 108 -12.51 1.22 0.94
C LYS A 108 -11.88 2.52 1.45
N GLY A 109 -11.94 3.55 0.61
CA GLY A 109 -11.37 4.86 0.89
C GLY A 109 -10.16 5.18 0.01
N ARG A 110 -9.76 6.45 0.04
CA ARG A 110 -8.61 6.97 -0.71
C ARG A 110 -8.07 8.22 -0.02
N GLY A 111 -6.77 8.44 -0.15
CA GLY A 111 -6.16 9.70 0.23
C GLY A 111 -6.35 10.73 -0.88
N HIS A 112 -6.57 11.97 -0.47
CA HIS A 112 -6.74 13.10 -1.37
C HIS A 112 -5.57 14.06 -1.26
N PHE A 113 -5.31 14.78 -2.36
CA PHE A 113 -4.29 15.81 -2.41
C PHE A 113 -4.48 16.90 -1.33
N TYR A 114 -5.73 17.29 -1.07
CA TYR A 114 -6.06 18.34 -0.10
C TYR A 114 -5.79 17.95 1.36
N GLU A 115 -5.51 16.69 1.65
CA GLU A 115 -5.16 16.21 2.99
C GLU A 115 -3.69 16.51 3.36
N GLY A 116 -2.95 17.22 2.48
CA GLY A 116 -1.60 17.72 2.77
C GLY A 116 -0.47 16.69 2.62
N ARG A 117 -0.77 15.49 2.08
CA ARG A 117 0.22 14.40 1.86
C ARG A 117 0.92 14.45 0.50
N GLY A 118 0.63 15.46 -0.33
CA GLY A 118 1.21 15.65 -1.66
C GLY A 118 0.58 14.77 -2.76
N MET A 119 1.05 14.95 -4.00
CA MET A 119 0.49 14.26 -5.18
C MET A 119 0.71 12.75 -5.17
N ALA A 120 1.70 12.27 -4.41
CA ALA A 120 2.06 10.86 -4.32
C ALA A 120 1.18 10.06 -3.33
N VAL A 121 0.16 10.68 -2.73
CA VAL A 121 -0.65 10.11 -1.63
C VAL A 121 -1.27 8.73 -1.92
N MET A 122 -1.51 8.40 -3.19
CA MET A 122 -2.05 7.10 -3.63
C MET A 122 -1.02 6.21 -4.36
N THR A 123 0.19 6.70 -4.62
CA THR A 123 1.12 6.05 -5.54
C THR A 123 1.45 4.62 -5.13
N ASP A 124 1.77 4.40 -3.86
CA ASP A 124 2.15 3.06 -3.39
C ASP A 124 0.97 2.10 -3.42
N ALA A 125 -0.21 2.56 -3.01
CA ALA A 125 -1.41 1.73 -3.06
C ALA A 125 -1.73 1.25 -4.49
N ILE A 126 -1.63 2.15 -5.48
CA ILE A 126 -1.84 1.80 -6.88
C ILE A 126 -0.75 0.84 -7.39
N ARG A 127 0.52 1.05 -7.01
CA ARG A 127 1.63 0.17 -7.39
C ARG A 127 1.51 -1.21 -6.76
N THR A 128 1.09 -1.31 -5.50
CA THR A 128 0.81 -2.60 -4.84
C THR A 128 -0.23 -3.37 -5.62
N LEU A 129 -1.36 -2.73 -5.98
CA LEU A 129 -2.40 -3.35 -6.80
C LEU A 129 -1.86 -3.83 -8.15
N LYS A 130 -1.05 -3.01 -8.83
CA LYS A 130 -0.40 -3.39 -10.09
C LYS A 130 0.47 -4.64 -9.93
N ILE A 131 1.28 -4.71 -8.87
CA ILE A 131 2.20 -5.84 -8.65
C ILE A 131 1.44 -7.12 -8.24
N THR A 132 0.30 -7.01 -7.54
CA THR A 132 -0.54 -8.18 -7.18
C THR A 132 -1.18 -8.91 -8.37
N GLY A 133 -0.98 -8.42 -9.61
CA GLY A 133 -1.39 -9.11 -10.84
C GLY A 133 -2.38 -8.34 -11.73
N LEU A 134 -2.57 -7.04 -11.47
CA LEU A 134 -3.33 -6.12 -12.33
C LEU A 134 -2.43 -5.46 -13.38
#